data_AF-A0A957DUS7-F1
#
_entry.id   AF-A0A957DUS7-F1
#
_cell.length_a   1.000
_cell.length_b   1.000
_cell.length_c   1.000
_cell.angle_alpha   90.00
_cell.angle_beta   90.00
_cell.angle_gamma   90.00
#
_symmetry.space_group_name_H-M   'P 1'
#
loop_
_entity.id
_entity.type
_entity.pdbx_description
1 polymer ?
#
loop_
_entity_poly.entity_id
_entity_poly.type
_entity_poly.pdbx_seq_one_letter_code
_entity_poly.pdbx_strand_id
1 'polypeptide(L)'
;MNRLPNIQTPTPIAEHTVVPITSEVAVGGNNVVLMAGPCSVESYAQTRAAAEAVARVGGRILRGGAFKPRTSPDSFQGLGQQGLEILRDVADEFGLLVITEALAVEHVPLVARYADIIQLGSRNMQHY
;
A
#
# COMPACT_ATOMS: atom_id res chain seq x y z
N MET A 1 -20.92 -21.07 26.91
CA MET A 1 -21.07 -19.96 25.95
C MET A 1 -20.07 -18.89 26.33
N ASN A 2 -18.92 -18.84 25.65
CA ASN A 2 -17.88 -17.86 25.93
C ASN A 2 -18.40 -16.47 25.55
N ARG A 3 -18.46 -15.57 26.53
CA ARG A 3 -18.68 -14.14 26.27
C ARG A 3 -17.51 -13.64 25.43
N LEU A 4 -17.81 -12.99 24.32
CA LEU A 4 -16.81 -12.25 23.55
C LEU A 4 -16.08 -11.29 24.52
N PRO A 5 -14.74 -11.18 24.45
CA PRO A 5 -14.01 -10.23 25.26
C PRO A 5 -14.54 -8.82 25.02
N ASN A 6 -14.54 -8.04 26.10
CA ASN A 6 -15.05 -6.69 26.20
C ASN A 6 -14.42 -5.79 25.12
N ILE A 7 -15.07 -5.64 23.97
CA ILE A 7 -14.68 -4.66 22.96
C ILE A 7 -14.88 -3.30 23.62
N GLN A 8 -13.78 -2.64 23.99
CA GLN A 8 -13.82 -1.25 24.44
C GLN A 8 -14.65 -0.47 23.42
N THR A 9 -15.69 0.21 23.90
CA THR A 9 -16.45 1.16 23.09
C THR A 9 -15.43 2.07 22.41
N PRO A 10 -15.39 2.15 21.07
CA PRO A 10 -14.41 2.98 20.40
C PRO A 10 -14.57 4.41 20.91
N THR A 11 -13.46 5.04 21.27
CA THR A 11 -13.40 6.49 21.53
C THR A 11 -14.16 7.19 20.40
N PRO A 12 -15.03 8.18 20.69
CA PRO A 12 -15.76 8.88 19.64
C PRO A 12 -14.76 9.38 18.60
N ILE A 13 -14.81 8.76 17.42
CA ILE A 13 -13.95 9.09 16.30
C ILE A 13 -14.37 10.51 15.90
N ALA A 14 -13.42 11.44 15.82
CA ALA A 14 -13.72 12.73 15.21
C ALA A 14 -14.38 12.47 13.85
N GLU A 15 -15.52 13.11 13.56
CA GLU A 15 -16.29 12.89 12.32
C GLU A 15 -15.43 13.02 11.05
N HIS A 16 -14.30 13.72 11.17
CA HIS A 16 -13.30 13.89 10.14
C HIS A 16 -11.89 13.71 10.69
N THR A 17 -11.20 12.65 10.26
CA THR A 17 -9.80 12.38 10.64
C THR A 17 -8.87 12.62 9.45
N VAL A 18 -7.88 13.49 9.65
CA VAL A 18 -6.79 13.68 8.68
C VAL A 18 -5.68 12.69 9.01
N VAL A 19 -5.26 11.89 8.03
CA VAL A 19 -4.17 10.91 8.17
C VAL A 19 -2.91 11.48 7.52
N PRO A 20 -1.96 12.04 8.30
CA PRO A 20 -0.68 12.48 7.75
C PRO A 20 0.17 11.28 7.35
N ILE A 21 0.74 11.32 6.14
CA ILE A 21 1.72 10.33 5.66
C ILE A 21 3.13 10.94 5.73
N THR A 22 3.26 12.20 5.28
CA THR A 22 4.47 13.03 5.46
C THR A 22 4.08 14.43 5.93
N SER A 23 5.05 15.32 6.09
CA SER A 23 4.80 16.75 6.33
C SER A 23 4.04 17.45 5.20
N GLU A 24 4.03 16.88 3.99
CA GLU A 24 3.42 17.48 2.80
C GLU A 24 2.20 16.73 2.29
N VAL A 25 2.05 15.44 2.62
CA VAL A 25 1.00 14.57 2.09
C VAL A 25 0.15 14.02 3.22
N ALA A 26 -1.15 14.28 3.15
CA ALA A 26 -2.14 13.78 4.09
C ALA A 26 -3.44 13.39 3.36
N VAL A 27 -4.08 12.30 3.81
CA VAL A 27 -5.38 11.84 3.31
C VAL A 27 -6.49 12.37 4.20
N GLY A 28 -7.58 12.83 3.60
CA GLY A 28 -8.69 13.48 4.30
C GLY A 28 -8.46 14.97 4.57
N GLY A 29 -7.46 15.61 3.94
CA GLY A 29 -7.33 17.07 3.97
C GLY A 29 -8.16 17.75 2.87
N ASN A 30 -7.85 19.02 2.59
CA ASN A 30 -8.49 19.78 1.49
C ASN A 30 -8.01 19.37 0.09
N ASN A 31 -6.91 18.62 0.00
CA ASN A 31 -6.30 18.20 -1.26
C ASN A 31 -6.76 16.79 -1.65
N VAL A 32 -6.98 16.57 -2.94
CA VAL A 32 -7.20 15.23 -3.48
C VAL A 32 -5.86 14.51 -3.59
N VAL A 33 -5.75 13.34 -2.95
CA VAL A 33 -4.55 12.50 -3.00
C VAL A 33 -4.74 11.40 -4.04
N LEU A 34 -3.99 11.47 -5.15
CA LEU A 34 -3.97 10.43 -6.17
C LEU A 34 -2.93 9.36 -5.82
N MET A 35 -3.39 8.11 -5.72
CA MET A 35 -2.55 6.91 -5.60
C MET A 35 -2.73 6.06 -6.85
N ALA A 36 -1.71 5.94 -7.69
CA ALA A 36 -1.81 5.29 -8.99
C ALA A 36 -0.57 4.45 -9.29
N GLY A 37 -0.70 3.50 -10.23
CA GLY A 37 0.35 2.53 -10.55
C GLY A 37 -0.23 1.16 -10.88
N PRO A 38 0.64 0.18 -11.21
CA PRO A 38 0.19 -1.10 -11.74
C PRO A 38 -0.50 -1.98 -10.70
N CYS A 39 -1.24 -2.97 -11.18
CA CYS A 39 -1.87 -3.98 -10.33
C CYS A 39 -0.81 -4.83 -9.60
N SER A 40 0.25 -5.21 -10.29
CA SER A 40 1.37 -6.00 -9.77
C SER A 40 2.68 -5.39 -10.25
N VAL A 41 3.74 -5.58 -9.48
CA VAL A 41 5.10 -5.26 -9.91
C VAL A 41 5.61 -6.43 -10.75
N GLU A 42 5.92 -6.19 -12.02
CA GLU A 42 6.32 -7.25 -12.96
C GLU A 42 7.76 -7.07 -13.44
N SER A 43 8.24 -5.84 -13.52
CA SER A 43 9.65 -5.52 -13.77
C SER A 43 9.95 -4.09 -13.34
N TYR A 44 11.25 -3.78 -13.23
CA TYR A 44 11.71 -2.41 -12.99
C TYR A 44 11.25 -1.46 -14.10
N ALA A 45 11.47 -1.81 -15.38
CA ALA A 45 11.07 -0.96 -16.51
C ALA A 45 9.57 -0.65 -16.55
N GLN A 46 8.73 -1.67 -16.30
CA GLN A 46 7.28 -1.51 -16.25
C GLN A 46 6.84 -0.61 -15.09
N THR A 47 7.43 -0.80 -13.91
CA THR A 47 7.11 -0.02 -12.71
C THR A 47 7.58 1.43 -12.85
N ARG A 48 8.78 1.63 -13.41
CA ARG A 48 9.36 2.94 -13.69
C ARG A 48 8.52 3.74 -14.67
N ALA A 49 8.07 3.13 -15.77
CA ALA A 49 7.20 3.78 -16.74
C ALA A 49 5.87 4.23 -16.11
N ALA A 50 5.31 3.42 -15.20
CA ALA A 50 4.10 3.80 -14.45
C ALA A 50 4.38 4.96 -13.49
N ALA A 51 5.47 4.91 -12.73
CA ALA A 51 5.85 5.97 -11.80
C ALA A 51 6.09 7.32 -12.49
N GLU A 52 6.77 7.31 -13.64
CA GLU A 52 6.95 8.50 -14.46
C GLU A 52 5.61 9.11 -14.88
N ALA A 53 4.65 8.28 -15.30
CA ALA A 53 3.31 8.74 -15.67
C ALA A 53 2.55 9.34 -14.49
N VAL A 54 2.68 8.74 -13.29
CA VAL A 54 2.08 9.25 -12.04
C VAL A 54 2.69 10.60 -11.65
N ALA A 55 4.02 10.70 -11.64
CA ALA A 55 4.73 11.93 -11.31
C ALA A 55 4.38 13.07 -12.27
N ARG A 56 4.32 12.78 -13.58
CA ARG A 56 3.98 13.76 -14.63
C ARG A 56 2.60 14.41 -14.45
N VAL A 57 1.64 13.70 -13.87
CA VAL A 57 0.29 14.23 -13.60
C VAL A 57 0.16 14.82 -12.18
N GLY A 58 1.26 14.95 -11.44
CA GLY A 58 1.27 15.49 -10.08
C GLY A 58 0.82 14.50 -9.01
N GLY A 59 0.75 13.20 -9.32
CA GLY A 59 0.51 12.17 -8.33
C GLY A 59 1.65 12.10 -7.32
N ARG A 60 1.33 11.77 -6.06
CA ARG A 60 2.30 11.74 -4.95
C ARG A 60 2.60 10.33 -4.44
N ILE A 61 1.79 9.35 -4.83
CA ILE A 61 1.84 7.99 -4.27
C ILE A 61 1.77 6.96 -5.40
N LEU A 62 2.81 6.14 -5.50
CA LEU A 62 2.91 4.98 -6.37
C LEU A 62 2.30 3.76 -5.67
N ARG A 63 1.31 3.13 -6.31
CA ARG A 63 0.80 1.82 -5.88
C ARG A 63 1.37 0.68 -6.72
N GLY A 64 1.63 -0.46 -6.10
CA GLY A 64 2.02 -1.68 -6.81
C GLY A 64 1.93 -2.91 -5.91
N GLY A 65 1.44 -4.03 -6.43
CA GLY A 65 1.38 -5.27 -5.65
C GLY A 65 2.64 -6.11 -5.80
N ALA A 66 3.43 -6.22 -4.75
CA ALA A 66 4.59 -7.12 -4.71
C ALA A 66 4.21 -8.57 -4.37
N PHE A 67 3.15 -8.74 -3.58
CA PHE A 67 2.52 -10.02 -3.27
C PHE A 67 1.10 -10.03 -3.84
N LYS A 68 0.65 -11.13 -4.45
CA LYS A 68 -0.71 -11.23 -5.03
C LYS A 68 -1.51 -12.37 -4.37
N PRO A 69 -2.73 -12.11 -3.87
CA PRO A 69 -3.56 -13.14 -3.25
C PRO A 69 -4.26 -13.92 -4.36
N ARG A 70 -3.57 -14.91 -4.94
CA ARG A 70 -4.10 -15.72 -6.03
C ARG A 70 -4.80 -16.95 -5.47
N THR A 71 -5.95 -17.26 -6.06
CA THR A 71 -6.69 -18.49 -5.76
C THR A 71 -6.08 -19.72 -6.45
N SER A 72 -5.43 -19.53 -7.60
CA SER A 72 -4.70 -20.59 -8.32
C SER A 72 -3.19 -20.47 -8.06
N PRO A 73 -2.51 -21.60 -7.79
CA PRO A 73 -1.05 -21.62 -7.58
C PRO A 73 -0.27 -21.31 -8.86
N ASP A 74 -0.82 -21.63 -10.04
CA ASP A 74 -0.15 -21.44 -11.33
C ASP A 74 -0.19 -19.98 -11.82
N SER A 75 -0.97 -19.14 -11.14
CA SER A 75 -1.02 -17.70 -11.44
C SER A 75 0.25 -17.00 -10.96
N PHE A 76 0.59 -15.88 -11.61
CA PHE A 76 1.66 -15.00 -11.12
C PHE A 76 1.36 -14.53 -9.69
N GLN A 77 2.26 -14.91 -8.76
CA GLN A 77 2.14 -14.66 -7.32
C GLN A 77 2.69 -13.29 -6.89
N GLY A 78 3.31 -12.55 -7.81
CA GLY A 78 4.10 -11.37 -7.49
C GLY A 78 5.59 -11.70 -7.36
N LEU A 79 6.44 -10.66 -7.36
CA LEU A 79 7.89 -10.81 -7.20
C LEU A 79 8.35 -10.86 -5.74
N GLY A 80 7.43 -10.78 -4.77
CA GLY A 80 7.76 -10.78 -3.35
C GLY A 80 8.69 -9.63 -2.98
N GLN A 81 9.77 -9.92 -2.23
CA GLN A 81 10.74 -8.91 -1.81
C GLN A 81 11.36 -8.14 -2.97
N GLN A 82 11.70 -8.82 -4.07
CA GLN A 82 12.26 -8.16 -5.26
C GLN A 82 11.27 -7.12 -5.82
N GLY A 83 9.96 -7.38 -5.73
CA GLY A 83 8.94 -6.41 -6.12
C GLY A 83 8.88 -5.19 -5.19
N LEU A 84 9.16 -5.37 -3.89
CA LEU A 84 9.24 -4.27 -2.92
C LEU A 84 10.47 -3.40 -3.16
N GLU A 85 11.63 -4.02 -3.44
CA GLU A 85 12.87 -3.33 -3.80
C GLU A 85 12.67 -2.46 -5.04
N ILE A 86 12.09 -3.05 -6.11
CA ILE A 86 11.75 -2.30 -7.34
C ILE A 86 10.82 -1.12 -7.04
N LEU A 87 9.77 -1.32 -6.22
CA LEU A 87 8.85 -0.23 -5.88
C LEU A 87 9.55 0.90 -5.16
N ARG A 88 10.41 0.58 -4.19
CA ARG A 88 11.13 1.59 -3.41
C ARG A 88 12.10 2.37 -4.28
N ASP A 89 12.94 1.66 -5.04
CA ASP A 89 13.94 2.28 -5.93
C ASP A 89 13.27 3.22 -6.94
N VAL A 90 12.22 2.74 -7.60
CA VAL A 90 11.48 3.55 -8.58
C VAL A 90 10.78 4.73 -7.91
N ALA A 91 10.17 4.54 -6.75
CA ALA A 91 9.50 5.64 -6.07
C ALA A 91 10.49 6.73 -5.65
N ASP A 92 11.69 6.35 -5.19
CA ASP A 92 12.75 7.27 -4.79
C ASP A 92 13.27 8.10 -5.99
N GLU A 93 13.38 7.49 -7.18
CA GLU A 93 13.76 8.20 -8.41
C GLU A 93 12.83 9.36 -8.76
N PHE A 94 11.54 9.23 -8.45
CA PHE A 94 10.52 10.23 -8.79
C PHE A 94 10.01 11.03 -7.58
N GLY A 95 10.58 10.81 -6.39
CA GLY A 95 10.12 11.44 -5.15
C GLY A 95 8.68 11.08 -4.78
N LEU A 96 8.26 9.85 -5.07
CA LEU A 96 6.93 9.31 -4.77
C LEU A 96 6.94 8.52 -3.46
N LEU A 97 5.78 8.46 -2.81
CA LEU A 97 5.52 7.56 -1.70
C LEU A 97 5.03 6.21 -2.23
N VAL A 98 5.18 5.13 -1.46
CA VAL A 98 4.78 3.77 -1.84
C VAL A 98 3.60 3.29 -0.99
N ILE A 99 2.58 2.77 -1.68
CA ILE A 99 1.56 1.90 -1.07
C ILE A 99 1.59 0.51 -1.69
N THR A 100 1.71 -0.52 -0.85
CA THR A 100 1.68 -1.93 -1.28
C THR A 100 1.02 -2.81 -0.21
N GLU A 101 0.52 -3.97 -0.64
CA GLU A 101 -0.28 -4.87 0.18
C GLU A 101 0.58 -5.83 1.01
N ALA A 102 0.23 -5.97 2.29
CA ALA A 102 0.68 -7.08 3.12
C ALA A 102 -0.41 -8.17 3.13
N LEU A 103 -0.11 -9.32 2.53
CA LEU A 103 -1.08 -10.43 2.43
C LEU A 103 -1.18 -11.30 3.69
N ALA A 104 -0.15 -11.28 4.52
CA ALA A 104 -0.05 -12.10 5.72
C ALA A 104 0.67 -11.29 6.80
N VAL A 105 0.44 -11.65 8.07
CA VAL A 105 1.01 -10.94 9.23
C VAL A 105 2.53 -10.93 9.17
N GLU A 106 3.12 -12.03 8.69
CA GLU A 106 4.56 -12.23 8.51
C GLU A 106 5.16 -11.30 7.47
N HIS A 107 4.36 -10.81 6.51
CA HIS A 107 4.82 -9.85 5.50
C HIS A 107 4.88 -8.43 6.03
N VAL A 108 4.15 -8.09 7.11
CA VAL A 108 4.05 -6.72 7.62
C VAL A 108 5.43 -6.12 7.94
N PRO A 109 6.34 -6.80 8.68
CA PRO A 109 7.67 -6.24 8.97
C PRO A 109 8.54 -6.04 7.74
N LEU A 110 8.35 -6.85 6.70
CA LEU A 110 9.09 -6.71 5.45
C LEU A 110 8.53 -5.55 4.63
N VAL A 111 7.22 -5.51 4.42
CA VAL A 111 6.52 -4.45 3.69
C VAL A 111 6.78 -3.08 4.31
N ALA A 112 6.75 -2.98 5.64
CA ALA A 112 6.99 -1.74 6.38
C ALA A 112 8.40 -1.13 6.15
N ARG A 113 9.38 -1.92 5.68
CA ARG A 113 10.72 -1.38 5.35
C ARG A 113 10.75 -0.61 4.03
N TYR A 114 9.83 -0.91 3.13
CA TYR A 114 9.82 -0.37 1.76
C TYR A 114 8.61 0.55 1.50
N ALA A 115 7.51 0.36 2.23
CA ALA A 115 6.26 1.07 2.01
C ALA A 115 6.05 2.22 3.01
N ASP A 116 5.51 3.33 2.52
CA ASP A 116 5.05 4.46 3.34
C ASP A 116 3.63 4.20 3.86
N ILE A 117 2.84 3.41 3.12
CA ILE A 117 1.48 3.00 3.49
C ILE A 117 1.34 1.49 3.29
N ILE A 118 0.87 0.79 4.32
CA ILE A 118 0.56 -0.64 4.25
C ILE A 118 -0.92 -0.81 3.89
N GLN A 119 -1.19 -1.43 2.74
CA GLN A 119 -2.54 -1.79 2.34
C GLN A 119 -2.92 -3.15 2.93
N LEU A 120 -4.13 -3.24 3.49
CA LEU A 120 -4.80 -4.51 3.76
C LEU A 120 -5.87 -4.71 2.68
N GLY A 121 -5.75 -5.80 1.92
CA GLY A 121 -6.75 -6.14 0.91
C GLY A 121 -8.10 -6.50 1.53
N SER A 122 -9.17 -6.38 0.75
CA SER A 122 -10.54 -6.68 1.22
C SER A 122 -10.70 -8.10 1.78
N ARG A 123 -9.93 -9.08 1.28
CA ARG A 123 -9.92 -10.45 1.79
C ARG A 123 -9.38 -10.59 3.21
N ASN A 124 -8.57 -9.62 3.66
CA ASN A 124 -7.98 -9.58 5.00
C ASN A 124 -8.65 -8.56 5.92
N MET A 125 -9.78 -7.97 5.53
CA MET A 125 -10.47 -6.93 6.31
C MET A 125 -10.85 -7.39 7.73
N GLN A 126 -11.07 -8.70 7.93
CA GLN A 126 -11.45 -9.30 9.21
C GLN A 126 -10.38 -10.24 9.78
N HIS A 127 -9.14 -10.08 9.34
CA HIS A 127 -8.01 -10.87 9.82
C HIS A 127 -7.43 -10.26 11.10
N TYR A 128 -8.17 -10.41 12.21
CA TYR A 128 -7.84 -9.88 13.55
C TYR A 128 -6.59 -10.49 14.19
#